data_AF-A0A5P9CM19-F1
#
_entry.id   AF-A0A5P9CM19-F1
#
_cell.length_a   1.000
_cell.length_b   1.000
_cell.length_c   1.000
_cell.angle_alpha   90.00
_cell.angle_beta   90.00
_cell.angle_gamma   90.00
#
_symmetry.space_group_name_H-M   'P 1'
#
loop_
_entity.id
_entity.type
_entity.pdbx_description
1 polymer ?
#
loop_
_entity_poly.entity_id
_entity_poly.type
_entity_poly.pdbx_seq_one_letter_code
_entity_poly.pdbx_strand_id
1 'polypeptide(L)'
;MNAYNTVGDSVELFIAFINPLLAYIAIAALIAKFQGLNLFSSKFIKYFSIALIITTIADTAYPAFIYRDQTYPTDLWTVFCIQLLLNIYIVSIIRNDKSD
;
A
#
# COMPACT_ATOMS: atom_id res chain seq x y z
N MET A 1 18.58 -17.96 21.63
CA MET A 1 18.97 -17.72 20.22
C MET A 1 18.22 -16.48 19.77
N ASN A 2 18.92 -15.39 19.47
CA ASN A 2 18.32 -14.07 19.23
C ASN A 2 17.43 -14.07 17.98
N ALA A 3 16.13 -13.84 18.18
CA ALA A 3 15.11 -13.67 17.12
C ALA A 3 15.24 -12.35 16.33
N TYR A 4 16.36 -11.65 16.49
CA TYR A 4 16.70 -10.41 15.76
C TYR A 4 17.44 -10.68 14.44
N ASN A 5 17.81 -11.94 14.16
CA ASN A 5 18.59 -12.34 12.99
C ASN A 5 17.81 -13.24 12.01
N THR A 6 16.48 -13.35 12.14
CA THR A 6 15.68 -13.80 11.00
C THR A 6 15.65 -12.61 10.04
N VAL A 7 16.65 -12.54 9.16
CA VAL A 7 16.65 -11.66 8.01
C VAL A 7 15.34 -11.99 7.30
N GLY A 8 14.33 -11.13 7.45
CA GLY A 8 13.11 -11.24 6.67
C GLY A 8 13.53 -11.35 5.21
N ASP A 9 12.91 -12.25 4.48
CA ASP A 9 13.32 -12.53 3.11
C ASP A 9 13.41 -11.20 2.32
N SER A 10 14.30 -11.13 1.32
CA SER A 10 14.56 -9.88 0.59
C SER A 10 13.28 -9.24 0.05
N VAL A 11 12.26 -10.05 -0.23
CA VAL A 11 10.91 -9.62 -0.61
C VAL A 11 10.18 -8.93 0.54
N GLU A 12 10.18 -9.49 1.75
CA GLU A 12 9.54 -8.89 2.93
C GLU A 12 10.18 -7.56 3.29
N LEU A 13 11.52 -7.49 3.22
CA LEU A 13 12.27 -6.28 3.53
C LEU A 13 11.98 -5.18 2.50
N PHE A 14 11.83 -5.56 1.23
CA PHE A 14 11.42 -4.65 0.16
C PHE A 14 9.98 -4.15 0.35
N ILE A 15 9.04 -5.03 0.67
CA ILE A 15 7.63 -4.67 0.95
C ILE A 15 7.57 -3.73 2.15
N ALA A 16 8.27 -4.05 3.24
CA ALA A 16 8.33 -3.24 4.45
C ALA A 16 8.92 -1.84 4.20
N PHE A 17 9.82 -1.70 3.22
CA PHE A 17 10.35 -0.40 2.81
C PHE A 17 9.39 0.38 1.90
N ILE A 18 8.78 -0.29 0.90
CA ILE A 18 7.98 0.39 -0.12
C ILE A 18 6.60 0.82 0.41
N ASN A 19 6.03 0.08 1.36
CA ASN A 19 4.72 0.41 1.94
C ASN A 19 4.68 1.80 2.59
N PRO A 20 5.56 2.14 3.54
CA PRO A 20 5.63 3.48 4.12
C PRO A 20 5.90 4.56 3.06
N LEU A 21 6.77 4.28 2.09
CA LEU A 21 7.08 5.23 1.01
C LEU A 21 5.81 5.58 0.21
N LEU A 22 5.05 4.56 -0.20
CA LEU A 22 3.80 4.77 -0.94
C LEU A 22 2.74 5.47 -0.07
N ALA A 23 2.69 5.20 1.23
CA ALA A 23 1.81 5.90 2.15
C ALA A 23 2.16 7.39 2.27
N TYR A 24 3.45 7.76 2.36
CA TYR A 24 3.86 9.16 2.36
C TYR A 24 3.49 9.88 1.06
N ILE A 25 3.67 9.22 -0.09
CA ILE A 25 3.25 9.76 -1.38
C ILE A 25 1.72 9.91 -1.44
N ALA A 26 0.95 8.95 -0.92
CA ALA A 26 -0.51 9.04 -0.84
C ALA A 26 -0.95 10.26 -0.03
N ILE A 27 -0.35 10.46 1.16
CA ILE A 27 -0.64 11.59 2.04
C ILE A 27 -0.30 12.91 1.33
N ALA A 28 0.88 13.02 0.72
CA ALA A 28 1.28 14.22 -0.01
C ALA A 28 0.33 14.52 -1.18
N ALA A 29 -0.08 13.50 -1.93
CA ALA A 29 -1.02 13.64 -3.03
C ALA A 29 -2.43 14.06 -2.55
N LEU A 30 -2.91 13.50 -1.44
CA LEU A 30 -4.18 13.89 -0.83
C LEU A 30 -4.17 15.35 -0.35
N ILE A 31 -3.09 15.78 0.31
CA ILE A 31 -2.94 17.17 0.76
C ILE A 31 -2.91 18.12 -0.44
N ALA A 32 -2.11 17.80 -1.47
CA ALA A 32 -2.06 18.59 -2.70
C ALA A 32 -3.45 18.70 -3.35
N LYS A 33 -4.18 17.59 -3.45
CA LYS A 33 -5.54 17.56 -4.00
C LYS A 33 -6.51 18.41 -3.20
N PHE A 34 -6.44 18.35 -1.86
CA PHE A 34 -7.27 19.16 -0.98
C PHE A 34 -6.99 20.66 -1.12
N GLN A 35 -5.74 21.04 -1.40
CA GLN A 35 -5.33 22.42 -1.66
C GLN A 35 -5.58 22.87 -3.11
N GLY A 36 -6.08 21.99 -3.99
CA GLY A 36 -6.25 22.29 -5.42
C GLY A 36 -4.93 22.39 -6.20
N LEU A 37 -3.84 21.85 -5.67
CA LEU A 37 -2.51 21.86 -6.29
C LEU A 37 -2.28 20.59 -7.11
N ASN A 38 -1.78 20.77 -8.33
CA ASN A 38 -1.32 19.67 -9.18
C ASN A 38 0.16 19.36 -8.91
N LEU A 39 0.44 18.69 -7.80
CA LEU A 39 1.81 18.34 -7.39
C LEU A 39 2.44 17.27 -8.29
N PHE A 40 1.64 16.33 -8.81
CA PHE A 40 2.10 15.20 -9.60
C PHE A 40 1.45 15.16 -10.98
N SER A 41 2.17 14.64 -11.96
CA SER A 41 1.61 14.41 -13.30
C SER A 41 0.58 13.29 -13.29
N SER A 42 -0.39 13.33 -14.20
CA SER A 42 -1.40 12.27 -14.38
C SER A 42 -0.76 10.89 -14.63
N LYS A 43 0.35 10.83 -15.37
CA LYS A 43 1.12 9.59 -15.59
C LYS A 43 1.67 9.04 -14.27
N PHE A 44 2.25 9.90 -13.43
CA PHE A 44 2.76 9.50 -12.12
C PHE A 44 1.62 8.97 -11.24
N ILE A 45 0.51 9.70 -11.14
CA ILE A 45 -0.66 9.28 -10.34
C ILE A 45 -1.16 7.90 -10.80
N LYS A 46 -1.21 7.63 -12.11
CA LYS A 46 -1.61 6.33 -12.65
C LYS A 46 -0.68 5.20 -12.17
N TYR A 47 0.63 5.35 -12.32
CA TYR A 47 1.58 4.31 -11.91
C TYR A 47 1.63 4.14 -10.40
N PHE A 48 1.60 5.25 -9.65
CA PHE A 48 1.51 5.26 -8.20
C PHE A 48 0.27 4.50 -7.70
N SER A 49 -0.89 4.75 -8.31
CA SER A 49 -2.14 4.08 -7.95
C SER A 49 -2.05 2.56 -8.13
N ILE A 50 -1.46 2.11 -9.25
CA ILE A 50 -1.25 0.69 -9.51
C ILE A 50 -0.28 0.10 -8.48
N ALA A 51 0.83 0.80 -8.21
CA ALA A 51 1.83 0.36 -7.24
C ALA A 51 1.22 0.22 -5.84
N LEU A 52 0.47 1.22 -5.36
CA LEU A 52 -0.16 1.20 -4.03
C LEU A 52 -1.06 -0.03 -3.86
N ILE A 53 -1.90 -0.33 -4.85
CA ILE A 53 -2.82 -1.48 -4.78
C ILE A 53 -2.06 -2.81 -4.85
N ILE A 54 -1.12 -2.95 -5.78
CA ILE A 54 -0.32 -4.18 -5.90
C ILE A 54 0.48 -4.44 -4.63
N THR A 55 1.12 -3.42 -4.08
CA THR A 55 1.89 -3.56 -2.84
C THR A 55 0.98 -3.92 -1.67
N THR A 56 -0.20 -3.32 -1.55
CA THR A 56 -1.18 -3.70 -0.50
C THR A 56 -1.55 -5.18 -0.58
N ILE A 57 -1.76 -5.70 -1.80
CA ILE A 57 -2.04 -7.13 -2.00
C ILE A 57 -0.81 -7.96 -1.63
N ALA A 58 0.38 -7.58 -2.10
CA ALA A 58 1.62 -8.31 -1.83
C ALA A 58 1.94 -8.37 -0.33
N ASP A 59 1.71 -7.29 0.41
CA ASP A 59 1.97 -7.18 1.84
C ASP A 59 1.20 -8.19 2.68
N THR A 60 -0.03 -8.52 2.29
CA THR A 60 -0.81 -9.58 2.96
C THR A 60 -0.59 -10.94 2.30
N ALA A 61 -0.65 -11.02 0.97
CA ALA A 61 -0.64 -12.29 0.25
C ALA A 61 0.72 -13.01 0.33
N TYR A 62 1.84 -12.27 0.37
CA TYR A 62 3.17 -12.85 0.42
C TYR A 62 3.44 -13.57 1.74
N PRO A 63 3.30 -12.93 2.92
CA PRO A 63 3.42 -13.64 4.19
C PRO A 63 2.36 -14.74 4.34
N ALA A 64 1.12 -14.50 3.88
CA ALA A 64 0.06 -15.50 3.92
C ALA A 64 0.34 -16.77 3.09
N PHE A 65 1.22 -16.67 2.08
CA PHE A 65 1.65 -17.80 1.29
C PHE A 65 2.87 -18.51 1.87
N ILE A 66 3.90 -17.75 2.27
CA ILE A 66 5.15 -18.31 2.78
C ILE A 66 4.97 -18.97 4.15
N TYR A 67 4.13 -18.39 5.01
CA TYR A 67 3.88 -18.90 6.36
C TYR A 67 2.57 -19.70 6.46
N ARG A 68 2.09 -20.29 5.35
CA ARG A 68 0.76 -20.95 5.28
C ARG A 68 0.55 -22.09 6.26
N ASP A 69 1.64 -22.70 6.73
CA ASP A 69 1.62 -23.80 7.69
C ASP A 69 1.52 -23.28 9.14
N GLN A 70 1.57 -21.96 9.35
CA GLN A 70 1.43 -21.30 10.66
C GLN A 70 -0.02 -20.87 10.91
N THR A 71 -0.39 -20.76 12.18
CA THR A 71 -1.72 -20.25 12.57
C THR A 71 -1.80 -18.75 12.33
N TYR A 72 -2.70 -18.33 11.44
CA TYR A 72 -2.96 -16.92 11.17
C TYR A 72 -3.88 -16.28 12.21
N PRO A 73 -3.75 -14.96 12.45
CA PRO A 73 -4.78 -14.19 13.11
C PRO A 73 -6.13 -14.39 12.41
N THR A 74 -7.19 -14.60 13.18
CA THR A 74 -8.53 -14.89 12.66
C THR A 74 -9.12 -13.74 11.83
N ASP A 75 -8.61 -12.53 12.03
CA ASP A 75 -9.04 -11.27 11.42
C ASP A 75 -8.17 -10.84 10.22
N LEU A 76 -7.14 -11.61 9.85
CA LEU A 76 -6.18 -11.27 8.78
C LEU A 76 -6.88 -10.82 7.49
N TRP A 77 -7.86 -11.60 7.02
CA TRP A 77 -8.57 -11.30 5.79
C TRP A 77 -9.53 -10.11 5.92
N THR A 78 -10.07 -9.87 7.12
CA THR A 78 -10.91 -8.71 7.40
C THR A 78 -10.09 -7.43 7.36
N VAL A 79 -8.94 -7.40 8.04
CA VAL A 79 -8.02 -6.25 8.04
C VAL A 79 -7.54 -5.97 6.62
N PHE A 80 -7.14 -7.00 5.89
CA PHE A 80 -6.74 -6.87 4.47
C PHE A 80 -7.83 -6.25 3.60
N CYS A 81 -9.07 -6.75 3.69
CA CYS A 81 -10.18 -6.20 2.92
C CYS A 81 -10.43 -4.73 3.23
N ILE A 82 -10.38 -4.34 4.52
CA ILE A 82 -10.54 -2.95 4.93
C ILE A 82 -9.41 -2.08 4.35
N GLN A 83 -8.16 -2.52 4.50
CA GLN A 83 -6.98 -1.80 4.01
C GLN A 83 -7.02 -1.63 2.49
N LEU A 84 -7.40 -2.69 1.76
CA LEU A 84 -7.54 -2.65 0.30
C LEU A 84 -8.63 -1.66 -0.13
N LEU A 85 -9.81 -1.70 0.50
CA LEU A 85 -10.90 -0.78 0.19
C LEU A 85 -10.52 0.68 0.45
N LEU A 86 -9.83 0.95 1.57
CA LEU A 86 -9.33 2.29 1.88
C LEU A 86 -8.30 2.79 0.86
N ASN A 87 -7.36 1.94 0.46
CA ASN A 87 -6.36 2.31 -0.55
C ASN A 87 -6.99 2.55 -1.93
N ILE A 88 -8.00 1.76 -2.31
CA ILE A 88 -8.81 2.01 -3.52
C ILE A 88 -9.52 3.36 -3.42
N TYR A 89 -10.13 3.65 -2.27
CA TYR A 89 -10.81 4.92 -2.03
C TYR A 89 -9.84 6.10 -2.15
N ILE A 90 -8.66 6.04 -1.52
CA ILE A 90 -7.62 7.07 -1.62
C ILE A 90 -7.23 7.31 -3.08
N VAL A 91 -6.96 6.24 -3.83
CA VAL A 91 -6.64 6.31 -5.26
C VAL A 91 -7.77 6.97 -6.04
N SER A 92 -9.02 6.65 -5.74
CA SER A 92 -10.18 7.24 -6.42
C SER A 92 -10.22 8.75 -6.21
N ILE A 93 -9.96 9.23 -4.99
CA ILE A 93 -9.95 10.66 -4.64
C ILE A 93 -8.80 11.39 -5.34
N ILE A 94 -7.58 10.84 -5.28
CA ILE A 94 -6.40 11.44 -5.91
C ILE A 94 -6.59 11.55 -7.43
N ARG A 95 -7.18 10.53 -8.04
CA ARG A 95 -7.38 10.47 -9.50
C ARG A 95 -8.60 11.27 -9.99
N ASN A 96 -9.54 11.61 -9.12
CA ASN A 96 -10.73 12.36 -9.51
C ASN A 96 -10.37 13.83 -9.80
N ASP A 97 -9.81 14.08 -10.97
CA ASP A 97 -9.78 15.39 -11.59
C ASP A 97 -11.22 15.70 -12.02
N LYS A 98 -11.93 16.44 -11.17
CA LYS A 98 -12.96 17.34 -11.67
C LYS A 98 -12.24 18.34 -12.58
N SER A 99 -12.21 18.02 -13.86
CA SER A 99 -12.21 19.03 -14.91
C SER A 99 -13.50 19.83 -14.74
N ASP A 100 -13.46 20.84 -13.89
CA ASP A 100 -14.38 21.98 -13.96
C ASP A 100 -13.85 22.95 -15.02
#